data_AF-A0A925CYF2-F1
#
_entry.id   AF-A0A925CYF2-F1
#
_cell.length_a   1.000
_cell.length_b   1.000
_cell.length_c   1.000
_cell.angle_alpha   90.00
_cell.angle_beta   90.00
_cell.angle_gamma   90.00
#
_symmetry.space_group_name_H-M   'P 1'
#
loop_
_entity.id
_entity.type
_entity.pdbx_description
1 polymer ?
#
loop_
_entity_poly.entity_id
_entity_poly.type
_entity_poly.pdbx_seq_one_letter_code
_entity_poly.pdbx_strand_id
1 'polypeptide(L)'
;MTEFETRVLESFNKNKVETLGGIQSQERNSGWQGSDGIPDYLVQVGEPFGLMYGLVTDGFYSVDDFTYNAGKQVNTIKPGVPTNAVYGVPQPGMLKWKDLNGDGSSLQIKIAM
;
A
#
# COMPACT_ATOMS: atom_id res chain seq x y z
N MET A 1 -31.36 49.40 11.19
CA MET A 1 -31.11 48.44 10.10
C MET A 1 -29.79 47.79 10.44
N THR A 2 -29.79 46.51 10.81
CA THR A 2 -28.58 45.80 11.23
C THR A 2 -27.97 45.14 10.00
N GLU A 3 -26.71 45.42 9.73
CA GLU A 3 -25.96 44.87 8.61
C GLU A 3 -25.29 43.55 9.03
N PHE A 4 -25.32 42.54 8.17
CA PHE A 4 -24.65 41.26 8.41
C PHE A 4 -23.49 41.12 7.42
N GLU A 5 -22.27 40.97 7.94
CA GLU A 5 -21.12 40.54 7.14
C GLU A 5 -20.91 39.03 7.30
N THR A 6 -20.71 38.34 6.18
CA THR A 6 -20.25 36.94 6.15
C THR A 6 -18.89 36.90 5.46
N ARG A 7 -17.91 36.22 6.07
CA ARG A 7 -16.60 35.99 5.48
C ARG A 7 -16.38 34.49 5.31
N VAL A 8 -15.96 34.09 4.12
CA VAL A 8 -15.53 32.73 3.80
C VAL A 8 -14.04 32.77 3.46
N LEU A 9 -13.26 31.83 4.01
CA LEU A 9 -11.85 31.64 3.71
C LEU A 9 -11.66 30.24 3.13
N GLU A 10 -11.26 30.18 1.86
CA GLU A 10 -10.84 28.94 1.20
C GLU A 10 -9.35 29.07 0.86
N SER A 11 -8.54 28.09 1.27
CA SER A 11 -7.10 28.10 1.05
C SER A 11 -6.62 26.72 0.61
N PHE A 12 -5.66 26.71 -0.32
CA PHE A 12 -5.00 25.51 -0.82
C PHE A 12 -3.49 25.72 -0.75
N ASN A 13 -2.76 24.73 -0.22
CA ASN A 13 -1.29 24.73 -0.18
C ASN A 13 -0.76 23.57 -1.02
N LYS A 14 0.34 23.82 -1.74
CA LYS A 14 1.10 22.79 -2.47
C LYS A 14 2.57 22.92 -2.07
N ASN A 15 3.20 21.80 -1.76
CA ASN A 15 4.64 21.71 -1.49
C ASN A 15 5.32 20.76 -2.49
N LYS A 16 6.64 20.82 -2.55
CA LYS A 16 7.46 19.96 -3.40
C LYS A 16 8.87 19.81 -2.82
N VAL A 17 9.42 18.61 -2.90
CA VAL A 17 10.80 18.31 -2.52
C VAL A 17 11.71 18.66 -3.70
N GLU A 18 12.60 19.64 -3.53
CA GLU A 18 13.52 20.08 -4.58
C GLU A 18 14.85 19.32 -4.57
N THR A 19 15.35 18.90 -3.40
CA THR A 19 16.60 18.16 -3.27
C THR A 19 16.66 17.37 -1.96
N LEU A 20 17.34 16.23 -1.97
CA LEU A 20 17.65 15.40 -0.79
C LEU A 20 19.17 15.24 -0.58
N GLY A 21 19.97 16.18 -1.09
CA GLY A 21 21.42 16.18 -0.83
C GLY A 21 22.19 15.04 -1.51
N GLY A 22 21.72 14.58 -2.67
CA GLY A 22 22.43 13.60 -3.52
C GLY A 22 21.71 12.28 -3.74
N ILE A 23 20.63 12.01 -3.01
CA ILE A 23 19.73 10.87 -3.24
C ILE A 23 18.43 11.33 -3.91
N GLN A 24 17.76 10.43 -4.64
CA GLN A 24 16.49 10.75 -5.32
C GLN A 24 15.25 10.46 -4.46
N SER A 25 15.40 9.53 -3.52
CA SER A 25 14.30 9.05 -2.69
C SER A 25 14.80 8.54 -1.35
N GLN A 26 13.94 8.65 -0.34
CA GLN A 26 14.18 8.08 0.98
C GLN A 26 12.88 7.50 1.54
N GLU A 27 12.93 6.23 1.94
CA GLU A 27 11.81 5.52 2.55
C GLU A 27 11.87 5.58 4.08
N ARG A 28 10.70 5.51 4.71
CA ARG A 28 10.51 5.48 6.16
C ARG A 28 9.37 4.53 6.52
N ASN A 29 9.53 3.89 7.67
CA ASN A 29 8.52 3.04 8.29
C ASN A 29 7.98 3.75 9.54
N SER A 30 6.66 3.85 9.68
CA SER A 30 5.97 4.44 10.83
C SER A 30 6.05 3.60 12.10
N GLY A 31 6.36 2.31 11.97
CA GLY A 31 6.35 1.32 13.04
C GLY A 31 4.95 0.80 13.38
N TRP A 32 3.89 1.20 12.66
CA TRP A 32 2.52 0.75 12.95
C TRP A 32 2.37 -0.78 12.93
N GLN A 33 3.12 -1.45 12.05
CA GLN A 33 3.13 -2.91 11.90
C GLN A 33 4.30 -3.61 12.63
N GLY A 34 5.00 -2.92 13.55
CA GLY A 34 6.15 -3.49 14.25
C GLY A 34 7.33 -3.81 13.31
N SER A 35 8.03 -4.93 13.55
CA SER A 35 9.23 -5.33 12.81
C SER A 35 8.97 -5.83 11.39
N ASP A 36 7.73 -6.24 11.10
CA ASP A 36 7.36 -6.91 9.85
C ASP A 36 6.76 -5.92 8.84
N GLY A 37 6.71 -4.64 9.18
CA GLY A 37 6.21 -3.59 8.31
C GLY A 37 7.15 -3.31 7.15
N ILE A 38 6.56 -3.16 5.97
CA ILE A 38 7.23 -2.49 4.85
C ILE A 38 7.24 -0.98 5.07
N PRO A 39 8.16 -0.21 4.47
CA PRO A 39 8.10 1.24 4.51
C PRO A 39 6.78 1.77 3.96
N ASP A 40 6.16 2.69 4.68
CA ASP A 40 4.84 3.26 4.42
C ASP A 40 4.89 4.78 4.13
N TYR A 41 6.09 5.37 4.15
CA TYR A 41 6.34 6.75 3.74
C TYR A 41 7.52 6.82 2.78
N LEU A 42 7.42 7.69 1.78
CA LEU A 42 8.52 7.98 0.87
C LEU A 42 8.61 9.49 0.60
N VAL A 43 9.82 10.01 0.74
CA VAL A 43 10.18 11.37 0.32
C VAL A 43 10.92 11.25 -1.00
N GLN A 44 10.41 11.87 -2.06
CA GLN A 44 10.98 11.79 -3.41
C GLN A 44 11.17 13.18 -4.00
N VAL A 45 12.34 13.45 -4.58
CA VAL A 45 12.59 14.68 -5.33
C VAL A 45 11.58 14.80 -6.46
N GLY A 46 10.96 15.97 -6.62
CA GLY A 46 9.93 16.21 -7.62
C GLY A 46 8.50 16.11 -7.08
N GLU A 47 8.30 15.44 -5.95
CA GLU A 47 6.98 15.13 -5.40
C GLU A 47 6.70 15.95 -4.11
N PRO A 48 5.42 16.04 -3.66
CA PRO A 48 5.07 16.60 -2.36
C PRO A 48 5.80 15.93 -1.19
N PHE A 49 5.98 16.65 -0.09
CA PHE A 49 6.50 16.04 1.14
C PHE A 49 5.35 15.37 1.92
N GLY A 50 5.63 14.19 2.50
CA GLY A 50 4.67 13.48 3.34
C GLY A 50 3.83 12.44 2.60
N LEU A 51 4.27 11.99 1.43
CA LEU A 51 3.60 10.94 0.68
C LEU A 51 3.61 9.64 1.48
N MET A 52 2.41 9.17 1.80
CA MET A 52 2.20 7.82 2.28
C MET A 52 2.17 6.88 1.10
N TYR A 53 2.75 5.70 1.25
CA TYR A 53 2.73 4.63 0.26
C TYR A 53 2.36 3.31 0.93
N GLY A 54 1.73 2.42 0.16
CA GLY A 54 1.31 1.15 0.70
C GLY A 54 0.78 0.22 -0.36
N LEU A 55 0.41 -0.99 0.07
CA LEU A 55 -0.16 -2.01 -0.79
C LEU A 55 -1.66 -1.76 -0.97
N VAL A 56 -2.15 -1.98 -2.19
CA VAL A 56 -3.59 -1.97 -2.47
C VAL A 56 -4.14 -3.35 -2.17
N THR A 57 -5.14 -3.42 -1.30
CA THR A 57 -5.81 -4.69 -1.01
C THR A 57 -6.77 -5.05 -2.14
N ASP A 58 -6.84 -6.35 -2.45
CA ASP A 58 -7.86 -6.98 -3.28
C ASP A 58 -8.72 -7.91 -2.39
N GLY A 59 -9.02 -7.43 -1.18
CA GLY A 59 -9.75 -8.19 -0.17
C GLY A 59 -8.89 -9.24 0.55
N PHE A 60 -9.50 -10.38 0.86
CA PHE A 60 -8.88 -11.48 1.59
C PHE A 60 -8.91 -12.75 0.74
N TYR A 61 -7.91 -13.62 0.92
CA TYR A 61 -7.97 -14.95 0.32
C TYR A 61 -9.14 -15.75 0.91
N SER A 62 -10.03 -16.20 0.03
CA SER A 62 -11.13 -17.10 0.36
C SER A 62 -10.65 -18.55 0.42
N VAL A 63 -11.44 -19.45 1.01
CA VAL A 63 -11.15 -20.89 0.98
C VAL A 63 -11.14 -21.43 -0.45
N ASP A 64 -11.96 -20.84 -1.32
CA ASP A 64 -12.09 -21.22 -2.72
C ASP A 64 -10.84 -20.88 -3.55
N ASP A 65 -9.95 -20.02 -3.06
CA ASP A 65 -8.67 -19.71 -3.72
C ASP A 65 -7.64 -20.84 -3.56
N PHE A 66 -7.93 -21.84 -2.73
CA PHE A 66 -7.01 -22.94 -2.41
C PHE A 66 -7.53 -24.30 -2.86
N THR A 67 -6.58 -25.20 -3.07
CA THR A 67 -6.82 -26.64 -3.19
C THR A 67 -6.29 -27.30 -1.93
N TYR A 68 -7.18 -27.93 -1.17
CA TYR A 68 -6.81 -28.65 0.04
C TYR A 68 -6.22 -30.03 -0.31
N ASN A 69 -5.00 -30.29 0.11
CA ASN A 69 -4.40 -31.61 0.02
C ASN A 69 -4.55 -32.33 1.38
N ALA A 70 -5.52 -33.24 1.47
CA ALA A 70 -5.80 -34.00 2.70
C ALA A 70 -4.63 -34.87 3.17
N GLY A 71 -3.80 -35.39 2.26
CA GLY A 71 -2.64 -36.23 2.60
C GLY A 71 -1.46 -35.45 3.18
N LYS A 72 -1.37 -34.15 2.90
CA LYS A 72 -0.34 -33.26 3.46
C LYS A 72 -0.90 -32.27 4.50
N GLN A 73 -2.23 -32.18 4.62
CA GLN A 73 -2.94 -31.16 5.40
C GLN A 73 -2.54 -29.72 5.03
N VAL A 74 -2.20 -29.48 3.75
CA VAL A 74 -1.76 -28.17 3.25
C VAL A 74 -2.77 -27.60 2.26
N ASN A 75 -3.08 -26.31 2.41
CA ASN A 75 -3.79 -25.51 1.42
C ASN A 75 -2.78 -24.97 0.40
N THR A 76 -2.93 -25.36 -0.87
CA THR A 76 -2.09 -24.84 -1.95
C THR A 76 -2.90 -23.85 -2.76
N ILE A 77 -2.38 -22.64 -2.95
CA ILE A 77 -3.05 -21.61 -3.75
C ILE A 77 -3.22 -22.09 -5.19
N LYS A 78 -4.39 -21.82 -5.78
CA LYS A 78 -4.70 -22.24 -7.15
C LYS A 78 -3.87 -21.44 -8.17
N PRO A 79 -3.52 -22.03 -9.33
CA PRO A 79 -2.87 -21.31 -10.41
C PRO A 79 -3.68 -20.08 -10.84
N GLY A 80 -3.01 -18.94 -11.05
CA GLY A 80 -3.64 -17.70 -11.48
C GLY A 80 -4.21 -16.83 -10.35
N VAL A 81 -4.21 -17.30 -9.10
CA VAL A 81 -4.46 -16.43 -7.95
C VAL A 81 -3.14 -15.72 -7.59
N PRO A 82 -3.10 -14.38 -7.58
CA PRO A 82 -1.91 -13.63 -7.22
C PRO A 82 -1.41 -14.06 -5.85
N THR A 83 -0.09 -14.20 -5.72
CA THR A 83 0.52 -14.51 -4.43
C THR A 83 1.12 -13.26 -3.82
N ASN A 84 1.08 -13.22 -2.49
CA ASN A 84 1.73 -12.20 -1.71
C ASN A 84 2.95 -12.83 -1.02
N ALA A 85 4.16 -12.51 -1.48
CA ALA A 85 5.39 -12.97 -0.82
C ALA A 85 5.80 -12.09 0.38
N VAL A 86 5.16 -10.92 0.57
CA VAL A 86 5.52 -9.94 1.61
C VAL A 86 5.29 -10.50 3.01
N TYR A 87 4.24 -11.31 3.19
CA TYR A 87 3.83 -11.83 4.51
C TYR A 87 3.85 -13.36 4.61
N GLY A 88 4.65 -14.02 3.76
CA GLY A 88 4.84 -15.48 3.77
C GLY A 88 3.85 -16.25 2.89
N VAL A 89 3.67 -17.54 3.18
CA VAL A 89 2.82 -18.44 2.37
C VAL A 89 1.35 -18.05 2.55
N PRO A 90 0.59 -17.78 1.46
CA PRO A 90 -0.83 -17.43 1.55
C PRO A 90 -1.66 -18.50 2.28
N GLN A 91 -2.57 -18.03 3.15
CA GLN A 91 -3.54 -18.85 3.86
C GLN A 91 -4.93 -18.20 3.78
N PRO A 92 -6.01 -18.98 3.89
CA PRO A 92 -7.36 -18.43 3.97
C PRO A 92 -7.48 -17.37 5.08
N GLY A 93 -8.07 -16.22 4.76
CA GLY A 93 -8.20 -15.08 5.66
C GLY A 93 -7.02 -14.11 5.68
N MET A 94 -5.90 -14.41 5.01
CA MET A 94 -4.83 -13.43 4.81
C MET A 94 -5.24 -12.36 3.79
N LEU A 95 -4.65 -11.17 3.90
CA LEU A 95 -4.84 -10.09 2.93
C LEU A 95 -4.32 -10.50 1.56
N LYS A 96 -5.17 -10.31 0.55
CA LYS A 96 -4.81 -10.40 -0.85
C LYS A 96 -4.41 -9.01 -1.31
N TRP A 97 -3.30 -8.92 -2.02
CA TRP A 97 -2.88 -7.67 -2.64
C TRP A 97 -3.29 -7.67 -4.10
N LYS A 98 -3.59 -6.47 -4.60
CA LYS A 98 -3.91 -6.28 -5.99
C LYS A 98 -2.64 -6.37 -6.82
N ASP A 99 -2.63 -7.30 -7.77
CA ASP A 99 -1.67 -7.28 -8.86
C ASP A 99 -2.05 -6.13 -9.80
N LEU A 100 -1.15 -5.17 -9.93
CA LEU A 100 -1.40 -3.95 -10.70
C LEU A 100 -0.48 -3.84 -11.93
N ASN A 101 0.56 -4.65 -12.03
CA ASN A 101 1.46 -4.73 -13.18
C ASN A 101 1.20 -5.96 -14.06
N GLY A 102 0.34 -6.88 -13.63
CA GLY A 102 -0.17 -8.01 -14.41
C GLY A 102 0.84 -9.14 -14.60
N ASP A 103 1.86 -9.23 -13.74
CA ASP A 103 2.90 -10.27 -13.82
C ASP A 103 2.60 -11.48 -12.90
N GLY A 104 1.44 -11.49 -12.24
CA GLY A 104 1.03 -12.54 -11.31
C GLY A 104 1.69 -12.44 -9.93
N SER A 105 2.53 -11.43 -9.70
CA SER A 105 3.10 -11.09 -8.41
C SER A 105 2.48 -9.80 -7.91
N SER A 106 2.12 -9.76 -6.63
CA SER A 106 1.59 -8.54 -6.04
C SER A 106 2.73 -7.56 -5.80
N LEU A 107 3.17 -6.86 -6.84
CA LEU A 107 4.20 -5.84 -6.70
C LEU A 107 3.60 -4.52 -6.23
N GLN A 108 4.35 -3.88 -5.35
CA GLN A 108 4.06 -2.60 -4.73
C GLN A 108 3.69 -1.58 -5.80
N ILE A 109 2.48 -1.00 -5.70
CA ILE A 109 2.20 0.24 -6.40
C ILE A 109 2.14 1.37 -5.40
N LYS A 110 2.94 2.37 -5.78
CA LYS A 110 3.05 3.67 -5.19
C LYS A 110 1.72 4.43 -5.31
N ILE A 111 0.78 4.25 -4.40
CA ILE A 111 -0.30 5.23 -4.23
C ILE A 111 0.23 6.31 -3.29
N ALA A 112 0.55 7.47 -3.85
CA ALA A 112 0.70 8.70 -3.10
C ALA A 112 -0.69 9.16 -2.63
N MET A 113 -0.94 9.13 -1.33
CA MET A 113 -2.10 9.80 -0.71
C MET A 113 -1.74 11.20 -0.22
#